data_AF-A0A3L7AXN9-F1
#
_entry.id   AF-A0A3L7AXN9-F1
#
_cell.length_a   1.000
_cell.length_b   1.000
_cell.length_c   1.000
_cell.angle_alpha   90.00
_cell.angle_beta   90.00
_cell.angle_gamma   90.00
#
_symmetry.space_group_name_H-M   'P 1'
#
loop_
_entity.id
_entity.type
_entity.pdbx_description
1 polymer ?
#
loop_
_entity_poly.entity_id
_entity_poly.type
_entity_poly.pdbx_seq_one_letter_code
_entity_poly.pdbx_strand_id
1 'polypeptide(L)'
;MVPEPRRPRRSNALPSAFCVVVAERRHLKNLAYHLLGSVDVAEHAVQEAYTGWYTMPDDQQDGIDSPFTWLVGTLVRICIGLLESSPPRAGVQTADRAGRLHGADRPPQRWGAWRDAPML
;
A
#
# COMPACT_ATOMS: atom_id res chain seq x y z
N MET A 1 7.29 22.96 32.28
CA MET A 1 6.02 23.16 31.54
C MET A 1 6.15 22.38 30.24
N VAL A 2 5.71 21.12 30.24
CA VAL A 2 5.74 20.25 29.05
C VAL A 2 4.52 20.63 28.21
N PRO A 3 4.66 20.97 26.91
CA PRO A 3 3.50 21.12 26.05
C PRO A 3 2.88 19.74 25.84
N GLU A 4 1.67 19.54 26.40
CA GLU A 4 0.85 18.37 26.08
C GLU A 4 0.61 18.32 24.56
N PRO A 5 0.83 17.16 23.90
CA PRO A 5 0.37 17.00 22.52
C PRO A 5 -1.16 17.08 22.53
N ARG A 6 -1.70 18.02 21.76
CA ARG A 6 -3.14 18.15 21.57
C ARG A 6 -3.65 16.90 20.86
N ARG A 7 -4.06 15.87 21.60
CA ARG A 7 -4.81 14.75 21.03
C ARG A 7 -6.14 15.29 20.49
N PRO A 8 -6.40 15.30 19.17
CA PRO A 8 -7.77 15.42 18.71
C PRO A 8 -8.51 14.18 19.20
N ARG A 9 -9.58 14.42 19.96
CA ARG A 9 -10.54 13.42 20.43
C ARG A 9 -10.90 12.54 19.22
N ARG A 10 -10.42 11.29 19.21
CA ARG A 10 -10.77 10.24 18.23
C ARG A 10 -12.30 10.20 18.19
N SER A 11 -12.89 10.94 17.25
CA SER A 11 -14.32 11.19 17.23
C SER A 11 -14.95 9.92 16.71
N ASN A 12 -15.28 9.03 17.65
CA ASN A 12 -16.10 7.86 17.42
C ASN A 12 -17.55 8.33 17.17
N ALA A 13 -17.76 9.06 16.09
CA ALA A 13 -19.08 9.25 15.50
C ALA A 13 -19.36 7.99 14.68
N LEU A 14 -20.03 7.03 15.33
CA LEU A 14 -20.64 5.84 14.73
C LEU A 14 -21.47 6.21 13.47
N PRO A 15 -22.04 5.18 12.82
CA PRO A 15 -22.01 4.83 11.37
C PRO A 15 -21.30 5.75 10.36
N SER A 16 -21.28 7.07 10.51
CA SER A 16 -20.80 8.00 9.47
C SER A 16 -19.30 7.91 9.24
N ALA A 17 -18.46 7.91 10.28
CA ALA A 17 -17.01 7.78 10.12
C ALA A 17 -16.62 6.41 9.55
N PHE A 18 -17.35 5.36 9.95
CA PHE A 18 -17.17 4.02 9.36
C PHE A 18 -17.58 3.99 7.88
N CYS A 19 -18.70 4.64 7.50
CA CYS A 19 -19.11 4.78 6.11
C CYS A 19 -18.06 5.54 5.27
N VAL A 20 -17.42 6.57 5.84
CA VAL A 20 -16.31 7.29 5.19
C VAL A 20 -15.14 6.34 4.93
N VAL A 21 -14.66 5.61 5.94
CA VAL A 21 -13.54 4.65 5.77
C VAL A 21 -13.88 3.53 4.77
N VAL A 22 -15.12 3.02 4.80
CA VAL A 22 -15.58 2.01 3.84
C VAL A 22 -15.64 2.57 2.41
N ALA A 23 -16.09 3.82 2.25
CA ALA A 23 -16.09 4.50 0.96
C ALA A 23 -14.66 4.75 0.46
N GLU A 24 -13.77 5.22 1.32
CA GLU A 24 -12.34 5.40 1.01
C GLU A 24 -11.69 4.09 0.58
N ARG A 25 -11.87 2.99 1.34
CA ARG A 25 -11.35 1.66 0.99
C ARG A 25 -11.85 1.20 -0.38
N ARG A 26 -13.12 1.47 -0.71
CA ARG A 26 -13.68 1.16 -2.03
C ARG A 26 -13.03 1.99 -3.14
N HIS A 27 -12.81 3.29 -2.93
CA HIS A 27 -12.12 4.15 -3.89
C HIS A 27 -10.69 3.68 -4.14
N LEU A 28 -9.94 3.42 -3.07
CA LEU A 28 -8.58 2.88 -3.13
C LEU A 28 -8.54 1.56 -3.90
N LYS A 29 -9.47 0.65 -3.63
CA LYS A 29 -9.55 -0.61 -4.38
C LYS A 29 -9.83 -0.40 -5.86
N ASN A 30 -10.80 0.44 -6.20
CA ASN A 30 -11.13 0.70 -7.60
C ASN A 30 -9.92 1.28 -8.34
N LEU A 31 -9.20 2.21 -7.71
CA LEU A 31 -7.96 2.77 -8.25
C LEU A 31 -6.90 1.68 -8.47
N ALA A 32 -6.62 0.84 -7.47
CA ALA A 32 -5.65 -0.24 -7.59
C ALA A 32 -6.06 -1.27 -8.66
N TYR A 33 -7.36 -1.58 -8.76
CA TYR A 33 -7.89 -2.47 -9.78
C TYR A 33 -7.70 -1.90 -11.18
N HIS A 34 -7.90 -0.60 -11.38
CA HIS A 34 -7.63 0.04 -12.67
C HIS A 34 -6.15 0.03 -13.06
N LEU A 35 -5.24 0.09 -12.08
CA LEU A 35 -3.79 0.03 -12.34
C LEU A 35 -3.29 -1.40 -12.58
N LEU A 36 -3.79 -2.38 -11.83
CA LEU A 36 -3.23 -3.74 -11.78
C LEU A 36 -4.04 -4.76 -12.61
N GLY A 37 -5.31 -4.48 -12.91
CA GLY A 37 -6.19 -5.37 -13.66
C GLY A 37 -6.60 -6.66 -12.93
N SER A 38 -6.17 -6.85 -11.67
CA SER A 38 -6.50 -8.01 -10.84
C SER A 38 -7.12 -7.59 -9.52
N VAL A 39 -8.28 -8.16 -9.19
CA VAL A 39 -9.01 -7.87 -7.94
C VAL A 39 -8.24 -8.33 -6.72
N ASP A 40 -7.61 -9.51 -6.80
CA ASP A 40 -6.87 -10.11 -5.68
C ASP A 40 -5.63 -9.28 -5.33
N VAL A 41 -4.87 -8.91 -6.36
CA VAL A 41 -3.67 -8.06 -6.21
C VAL A 41 -4.07 -6.65 -5.74
N ALA A 42 -5.21 -6.13 -6.19
CA ALA A 42 -5.73 -4.83 -5.74
C ALA A 42 -6.15 -4.85 -4.25
N GLU A 43 -6.89 -5.87 -3.80
CA GLU A 43 -7.25 -6.02 -2.38
C GLU A 43 -6.00 -6.16 -1.50
N HIS A 44 -4.99 -6.92 -1.96
CA HIS A 44 -3.72 -7.03 -1.27
C HIS A 44 -3.00 -5.68 -1.14
N ALA A 45 -2.91 -4.91 -2.23
CA ALA A 45 -2.27 -3.59 -2.21
C ALA A 45 -2.99 -2.61 -1.25
N VAL A 46 -4.32 -2.62 -1.23
CA VAL A 46 -5.11 -1.83 -0.28
C VAL A 46 -4.87 -2.29 1.16
N GLN A 47 -4.83 -3.59 1.40
CA GLN A 47 -4.56 -4.16 2.72
C GLN A 47 -3.17 -3.75 3.23
N GLU A 48 -2.16 -3.77 2.36
CA GLU A 48 -0.80 -3.33 2.71
C GLU A 48 -0.74 -1.83 3.02
N ALA A 49 -1.43 -0.99 2.25
CA ALA A 49 -1.50 0.45 2.52
C ALA A 49 -2.11 0.77 3.90
N TYR A 50 -3.24 0.13 4.23
CA TYR A 50 -3.86 0.29 5.56
C TYR A 50 -3.01 -0.33 6.67
N THR A 51 -2.33 -1.44 6.42
CA THR A 51 -1.39 -2.02 7.38
C THR A 51 -0.26 -1.04 7.68
N GLY A 52 0.31 -0.42 6.64
CA GLY A 52 1.31 0.65 6.79
C GLY A 52 0.80 1.77 7.69
N TRP A 53 -0.40 2.30 7.41
CA TRP A 53 -1.03 3.33 8.23
C TRP A 53 -1.15 2.91 9.70
N TYR A 54 -1.80 1.78 10.00
CA TYR A 54 -2.05 1.37 11.39
C TYR A 54 -0.83 0.86 12.14
N THR A 55 0.27 0.53 11.46
CA THR A 55 1.55 0.18 12.10
C THR A 55 2.45 1.39 12.35
N MET A 56 2.12 2.55 11.75
CA MET A 56 2.86 3.79 11.92
C MET A 56 2.72 4.33 13.36
N PRO A 57 3.79 4.86 13.98
CA PRO A 57 3.72 5.51 15.28
C PRO A 57 2.76 6.71 15.29
N ASP A 58 2.08 6.94 16.42
CA ASP A 58 1.10 8.02 16.56
C ASP A 58 1.72 9.40 16.25
N ASP A 59 2.97 9.66 16.67
CA ASP A 59 3.67 10.93 16.39
C ASP A 59 3.84 11.19 14.88
N GLN A 60 4.03 10.14 14.08
CA GLN A 60 4.20 10.24 12.64
C GLN A 60 2.83 10.37 11.94
N GLN A 61 1.78 9.72 12.46
CA GLN A 61 0.42 9.91 11.99
C GLN A 61 -0.09 11.32 12.26
N ASP A 62 0.22 11.90 13.43
CA ASP A 62 -0.18 13.26 13.80
C ASP A 62 0.51 14.33 12.93
N GLY A 63 1.65 14.01 12.32
CA GLY A 63 2.32 14.85 11.34
C GLY A 63 1.68 14.83 9.95
N ILE A 64 0.72 13.93 9.69
CA ILE A 64 0.07 13.78 8.38
C ILE A 64 -1.24 14.57 8.35
N ASP A 65 -1.30 15.59 7.48
CA ASP A 65 -2.46 16.48 7.33
C ASP A 65 -3.74 15.75 6.88
N SER A 66 -3.59 14.80 5.94
CA SER A 66 -4.71 14.01 5.42
C SER A 66 -4.35 12.52 5.31
N PRO A 67 -4.97 11.65 6.12
CA PRO A 67 -4.80 10.20 6.05
C PRO A 67 -5.11 9.63 4.66
N PHE A 68 -6.14 10.15 3.99
CA PHE A 68 -6.55 9.66 2.69
C PHE A 68 -5.51 9.97 1.60
N THR A 69 -4.95 11.17 1.59
CA THR A 69 -3.88 11.55 0.64
C THR A 69 -2.65 10.66 0.82
N TRP A 70 -2.28 10.38 2.07
CA TRP A 70 -1.19 9.46 2.36
C TRP A 70 -1.49 8.04 1.87
N LEU A 71 -2.71 7.54 2.09
CA LEU A 71 -3.13 6.20 1.64
C LEU A 71 -3.10 6.08 0.12
N VAL A 72 -3.58 7.10 -0.63
CA VAL A 72 -3.52 7.10 -2.10
C VAL A 72 -2.07 7.08 -2.59
N GLY A 73 -1.20 7.91 -2.03
CA GLY A 73 0.21 7.94 -2.40
C GLY A 73 0.92 6.61 -2.14
N THR A 74 0.74 6.05 -0.94
CA THR A 74 1.29 4.74 -0.56
C THR A 74 0.75 3.62 -1.46
N LEU A 75 -0.56 3.61 -1.75
CA LEU A 75 -1.18 2.64 -2.64
C LEU A 75 -0.60 2.69 -4.06
N VAL A 76 -0.46 3.88 -4.64
CA VAL A 76 0.12 4.05 -5.98
C VAL A 76 1.55 3.52 -6.02
N ARG A 77 2.36 3.81 -4.99
CA ARG A 77 3.74 3.31 -4.88
C ARG A 77 3.79 1.79 -4.79
N ILE A 78 2.89 1.17 -4.02
CA ILE A 78 2.76 -0.29 -3.97
C ILE A 78 2.41 -0.85 -5.35
N CYS A 79 1.43 -0.25 -6.04
CA CYS A 79 1.02 -0.71 -7.37
C CYS A 79 2.18 -0.67 -8.37
N ILE A 80 2.97 0.42 -8.37
CA ILE A 80 4.15 0.55 -9.23
C ILE A 80 5.18 -0.54 -8.90
N GLY A 81 5.49 -0.76 -7.61
CA GLY A 81 6.42 -1.83 -7.20
C GLY A 81 5.96 -3.23 -7.61
N LEU A 82 4.66 -3.50 -7.60
CA LEU A 82 4.09 -4.77 -8.08
C LEU A 82 4.21 -4.92 -9.61
N LEU A 83 3.98 -3.85 -10.37
CA LEU A 83 4.14 -3.84 -11.82
C LEU A 83 5.62 -4.06 -12.22
N GLU A 84 6.55 -3.41 -11.52
CA GLU A 84 8.00 -3.58 -11.72
C GLU A 84 8.50 -4.98 -11.32
N SER A 85 7.87 -5.60 -10.33
CA SER A 85 8.22 -6.95 -9.85
C SER A 85 7.69 -8.06 -10.74
N SER A 86 6.75 -7.78 -11.64
CA SER A 86 6.30 -8.75 -12.62
C SER A 86 7.42 -8.94 -13.66
N PRO A 87 7.96 -10.15 -13.84
CA PRO A 87 8.98 -10.35 -14.86
C PRO A 87 8.39 -9.94 -16.23
N PRO A 88 9.18 -9.27 -17.10
CA PRO A 88 8.71 -8.94 -18.43
C PRO A 88 8.21 -10.23 -19.08
N ARG A 89 6.98 -10.21 -19.62
CA ARG A 89 6.47 -11.33 -20.40
C ARG A 89 7.54 -11.65 -21.43
N ALA A 90 8.08 -12.86 -21.36
CA ALA A 90 9.10 -13.32 -22.27
C ALA A 90 8.59 -13.21 -23.70
N GLY A 91 9.00 -12.16 -24.41
CA GLY A 91 9.02 -12.19 -25.87
C GLY A 91 9.89 -13.38 -26.25
N VAL A 92 9.34 -14.26 -27.09
CA VAL A 92 9.94 -15.47 -27.68
C VAL A 92 11.32 -15.83 -27.12
N GLN A 93 11.35 -16.72 -26.12
CA GLN A 93 12.60 -17.38 -25.74
C GLN A 93 12.99 -18.29 -26.91
N THR A 94 13.94 -17.88 -27.74
CA THR A 94 14.73 -18.86 -28.50
C THR A 94 15.57 -19.61 -27.46
N ALA A 95 15.08 -20.78 -27.05
CA ALA A 95 15.71 -21.60 -26.04
C ALA A 95 17.16 -21.94 -26.43
N ASP A 96 18.13 -21.53 -25.61
CA ASP A 96 19.42 -22.21 -25.58
C ASP A 96 19.31 -23.51 -24.78
N ARG A 97 19.97 -24.57 -25.27
CA ARG A 97 19.76 -25.98 -24.91
C ARG A 97 20.29 -26.37 -23.53
N ALA A 98 20.77 -25.43 -22.73
CA ALA A 98 21.33 -25.70 -21.40
C ALA A 98 20.24 -25.56 -20.32
N GLY A 99 19.57 -26.67 -20.00
CA GLY A 99 18.54 -26.77 -18.96
C GLY A 99 19.03 -26.34 -17.58
N ARG A 100 18.94 -25.04 -17.27
CA ARG A 100 19.02 -24.50 -15.92
C ARG A 100 17.80 -23.63 -15.65
N LEU A 101 16.92 -24.10 -14.76
CA LEU A 101 15.85 -23.30 -14.20
C LEU A 101 16.44 -22.40 -13.11
N HIS A 102 16.48 -21.09 -13.37
CA HIS A 102 16.68 -20.10 -12.32
C HIS A 102 15.39 -19.97 -11.52
N GLY A 103 15.51 -20.15 -10.20
CA GLY A 103 14.39 -20.14 -9.27
C GLY A 103 13.59 -18.84 -9.32
N ALA A 104 12.30 -18.97 -9.59
CA ALA A 104 11.31 -17.92 -9.40
C ALA A 104 10.28 -18.41 -8.38
N ASP A 105 10.74 -18.60 -7.15
CA ASP A 105 9.87 -18.59 -5.98
C ASP A 105 10.56 -17.75 -4.91
N ARG A 106 10.46 -16.44 -5.09
CA ARG A 106 10.82 -15.46 -4.08
C ARG A 106 9.51 -14.84 -3.63
N PRO A 107 9.04 -15.07 -2.37
CA PRO A 107 7.87 -14.37 -1.89
C PRO A 107 8.13 -12.87 -1.99
N PRO A 108 7.14 -12.02 -2.31
CA PRO A 108 7.37 -10.58 -2.36
C PRO A 108 7.88 -10.16 -0.99
N GLN A 109 9.15 -9.79 -0.94
CA GLN A 109 9.84 -9.36 0.26
C GLN A 109 9.05 -8.21 0.90
N ARG A 110 8.37 -8.55 2.00
CA ARG A 110 7.94 -7.73 3.14
C ARG A 110 8.63 -6.36 3.14
N TRP A 111 7.95 -5.34 2.59
CA TRP A 111 8.47 -3.99 2.34
C TRP A 111 8.62 -3.17 3.65
N GLY A 112 9.42 -3.66 4.59
CA GLY A 112 9.63 -3.04 5.90
C GLY A 112 10.35 -1.69 5.83
N ALA A 113 11.30 -1.52 4.91
CA ALA A 113 12.11 -0.29 4.82
C ALA A 113 11.34 0.94 4.27
N TRP A 114 10.18 0.72 3.65
CA TRP A 114 9.36 1.80 3.07
C TRP A 114 8.34 2.35 4.08
N ARG A 115 8.08 1.64 5.19
CA ARG A 115 7.14 2.07 6.24
C ARG A 115 7.65 3.29 6.99
N ASP A 116 8.97 3.42 7.11
CA ASP A 116 9.62 4.52 7.82
C ASP A 116 9.93 5.71 6.91
N ALA A 117 9.77 5.60 5.58
CA ALA A 117 10.13 6.65 4.65
C ALA A 117 9.18 7.85 4.77
N PRO A 118 9.61 8.97 5.40
CA PRO A 118 8.77 10.13 5.58
C PRO A 118 8.99 11.08 4.40
N MET A 119 8.03 11.24 3.49
CA MET A 119 8.03 12.30 2.46
C MET A 119 6.62 12.34 1.83
N LEU A 120 5.90 13.45 1.70
CA LEU A 120 6.17 14.90 1.72
C LEU A 120 4.97 15.64 2.35
#